data_AF-A0A6A6Y5Q3-F1
#
_entry.id   AF-A0A6A6Y5Q3-F1
#
_cell.length_a   1.000
_cell.length_b   1.000
_cell.length_c   1.000
_cell.angle_alpha   90.00
_cell.angle_beta   90.00
_cell.angle_gamma   90.00
#
_symmetry.space_group_name_H-M   'P 1'
#
loop_
_entity.id
_entity.type
_entity.pdbx_description
1 polymer ?
#
loop_
_entity_poly.entity_id
_entity_poly.type
_entity_poly.pdbx_seq_one_letter_code
_entity_poly.pdbx_strand_id
1 'polypeptide(L)'
;MKISYHPIGYTTEDKLVAVRDIAQDVAEALDDELVARLWRNRILEELCWRRHLFKNETLPTRPLKWRAPTWSWASTNGKVWVSNTSKFHGCCEHKQIWVELVDLDIKTKPSGELVHGHASMRIRCKLIPASIKQSDMKGNILRRDLTFANTKQNLSIALERGGAYTTITVDVPDDTDEQPRNVHLIIIQRCPHEGPYNDDEDDKHDCAEGLLLVPHHKNRNVFERLGYFYVRDDHVESVVQPHEAAESSIITLV
;
A
#
# COMPACT_ATOMS: atom_id res chain seq x y z
N MET A 1 38.28 -18.70 -20.77
CA MET A 1 36.90 -19.23 -20.71
C MET A 1 35.99 -18.09 -20.26
N LYS A 2 35.31 -17.42 -21.20
CA LYS A 2 34.39 -16.32 -20.89
C LYS A 2 33.02 -16.94 -20.58
N ILE A 3 32.54 -16.79 -19.36
CA ILE A 3 31.19 -17.17 -18.99
C ILE A 3 30.27 -16.06 -19.51
N SER A 4 29.57 -16.35 -20.61
CA SER A 4 28.52 -15.50 -21.15
C SER A 4 27.28 -15.61 -20.24
N TYR A 5 26.95 -14.53 -19.54
CA TYR A 5 25.61 -14.39 -18.96
C TYR A 5 24.60 -14.24 -20.10
N HIS A 6 23.79 -15.27 -20.32
CA HIS A 6 22.54 -15.12 -21.04
C HIS A 6 21.48 -14.72 -20.03
N PRO A 7 20.90 -13.50 -20.12
CA PRO A 7 19.77 -13.16 -19.28
C PRO A 7 18.61 -14.06 -19.70
N ILE A 8 18.32 -15.09 -18.91
CA ILE A 8 17.14 -15.90 -19.08
C ILE A 8 15.96 -14.99 -18.74
N GLY A 9 15.30 -14.50 -19.78
CA GLY A 9 14.07 -13.72 -19.67
C GLY A 9 12.95 -14.63 -19.21
N TYR A 10 12.88 -14.91 -17.91
CA TYR A 10 11.68 -15.48 -17.30
C TYR A 10 10.55 -14.49 -17.54
N THR A 11 9.51 -14.96 -18.22
CA THR A 11 8.29 -14.16 -18.37
C THR A 11 7.68 -13.95 -16.99
N THR A 12 6.89 -12.89 -16.83
CA THR A 12 6.27 -12.61 -15.53
C THR A 12 5.31 -13.74 -15.13
N GLU A 13 4.76 -14.43 -16.12
CA GLU A 13 3.95 -15.63 -16.02
C GLU A 13 4.72 -16.81 -15.40
N ASP A 14 5.98 -17.05 -15.80
CA ASP A 14 6.81 -18.14 -15.23
C ASP A 14 7.07 -17.94 -13.73
N LYS A 15 7.21 -16.68 -13.28
CA LYS A 15 7.37 -16.34 -11.86
C LYS A 15 6.07 -16.57 -11.07
N LEU A 16 4.92 -16.35 -11.69
CA LEU A 16 3.61 -16.50 -11.03
C LEU A 16 3.21 -17.96 -10.82
N VAL A 17 3.68 -18.86 -11.69
CA VAL A 17 3.49 -20.31 -11.57
C VAL A 17 4.38 -20.89 -10.47
N ALA A 18 5.67 -20.56 -10.45
CA ALA A 18 6.58 -21.06 -9.41
C ALA A 18 6.19 -20.60 -7.98
N VAL A 19 5.65 -19.38 -7.85
CA VAL A 19 5.13 -18.88 -6.56
C VAL A 19 3.80 -19.54 -6.19
N ARG A 20 3.03 -20.08 -7.15
CA ARG A 20 1.73 -20.70 -6.86
C ARG A 20 1.89 -21.98 -6.03
N ASP A 21 2.84 -22.84 -6.39
CA ASP A 21 3.03 -24.12 -5.69
C ASP A 21 3.51 -23.88 -4.25
N ILE A 22 4.50 -23.00 -4.07
CA ILE A 22 4.97 -22.58 -2.73
C ILE A 22 3.85 -21.89 -1.94
N ALA A 23 3.05 -21.04 -2.59
CA ALA A 23 1.95 -20.37 -1.93
C ALA A 23 0.87 -21.35 -1.49
N GLN A 24 0.65 -22.44 -2.22
CA GLN A 24 -0.31 -23.46 -1.85
C GLN A 24 0.16 -24.24 -0.62
N ASP A 25 1.42 -24.67 -0.58
CA ASP A 25 2.00 -25.32 0.61
C ASP A 25 1.92 -24.42 1.85
N VAL A 26 2.19 -23.12 1.68
CA VAL A 26 2.09 -22.14 2.77
C VAL A 26 0.64 -21.88 3.17
N ALA A 27 -0.29 -21.80 2.22
CA ALA A 27 -1.71 -21.65 2.48
C ALA A 27 -2.25 -22.83 3.31
N GLU A 28 -1.88 -24.06 2.92
CA GLU A 28 -2.23 -25.28 3.66
C GLU A 28 -1.61 -25.30 5.06
N ALA A 29 -0.35 -24.90 5.19
CA ALA A 29 0.33 -24.85 6.49
C ALA A 29 -0.20 -23.77 7.44
N LEU A 30 -0.72 -22.66 6.90
CA LEU A 30 -1.26 -21.53 7.67
C LEU A 30 -2.78 -21.60 7.88
N ASP A 31 -3.46 -22.57 7.28
CA ASP A 31 -4.93 -22.62 7.19
C ASP A 31 -5.50 -21.26 6.73
N ASP A 32 -4.87 -20.69 5.70
CA ASP A 32 -5.20 -19.37 5.14
C ASP A 32 -5.31 -19.47 3.61
N GLU A 33 -5.97 -18.49 3.00
CA GLU A 33 -6.22 -18.47 1.56
C GLU A 33 -5.49 -17.30 0.92
N LEU A 34 -4.79 -17.55 -0.19
CA LEU A 34 -4.14 -16.49 -0.95
C LEU A 34 -5.10 -15.92 -2.01
N VAL A 35 -5.75 -14.81 -1.69
CA VAL A 35 -6.74 -14.15 -2.54
C VAL A 35 -6.16 -12.90 -3.20
N ALA A 36 -6.14 -12.85 -4.53
CA ALA A 36 -5.48 -11.79 -5.29
C ALA A 36 -4.05 -11.49 -4.78
N ARG A 37 -3.33 -12.55 -4.39
CA ARG A 37 -1.98 -12.51 -3.82
C ARG A 37 -1.87 -11.91 -2.42
N LEU A 38 -2.97 -11.63 -1.72
CA LEU A 38 -2.99 -11.25 -0.31
C LEU A 38 -3.53 -12.40 0.54
N TRP A 39 -3.07 -12.52 1.78
CA TRP A 39 -3.56 -13.51 2.73
C TRP A 39 -4.93 -13.12 3.26
N ARG A 40 -5.93 -13.99 3.14
CA ARG A 40 -7.34 -13.68 3.40
C ARG A 40 -7.59 -13.32 4.86
N ASN A 41 -7.00 -14.04 5.80
CA ASN A 41 -7.22 -13.83 7.24
C ASN A 41 -6.69 -12.47 7.74
N ARG A 42 -5.77 -11.85 6.99
CA ARG A 42 -5.13 -10.56 7.29
C ARG A 42 -5.21 -9.60 6.11
N ILE A 43 -6.25 -9.73 5.29
CA ILE A 43 -6.30 -9.09 3.98
C ILE A 43 -6.29 -7.56 4.10
N LEU A 44 -6.91 -7.03 5.15
CA LEU A 44 -6.92 -5.59 5.43
C LEU A 44 -5.52 -5.11 5.77
N GLU A 45 -4.76 -5.83 6.59
CA GLU A 45 -3.37 -5.48 6.88
C GLU A 45 -2.47 -5.59 5.66
N GLU A 46 -2.68 -6.63 4.86
CA GLU A 46 -1.94 -6.89 3.63
C GLU A 46 -2.20 -5.82 2.56
N LEU A 47 -3.33 -5.08 2.62
CA LEU A 47 -3.53 -3.90 1.77
C LEU A 47 -2.43 -2.86 1.97
N CYS A 48 -1.78 -2.81 3.13
CA CYS A 48 -0.69 -1.87 3.44
C CYS A 48 0.69 -2.32 2.91
N TRP A 49 0.75 -3.23 1.94
CA TRP A 49 1.98 -3.45 1.17
C TRP A 49 2.50 -2.13 0.62
N ARG A 50 3.82 -1.97 0.52
CA ARG A 50 4.44 -0.71 0.11
C ARG A 50 5.64 -0.93 -0.80
N ARG A 51 6.06 0.18 -1.40
CA ARG A 51 7.29 0.30 -2.16
C ARG A 51 8.40 0.84 -1.27
N HIS A 52 9.61 0.35 -1.46
CA HIS A 52 10.81 1.04 -0.99
C HIS A 52 11.71 1.29 -2.20
N LEU A 53 12.02 2.55 -2.49
CA LEU A 53 12.94 2.92 -3.55
C LEU A 53 14.38 2.96 -3.00
N PHE A 54 15.24 2.06 -3.49
CA PHE A 54 16.67 2.05 -3.16
C PHE A 54 17.50 2.80 -4.21
N LYS A 55 18.75 3.15 -3.85
CA LYS A 55 19.61 4.05 -4.66
C LYS A 55 19.84 3.64 -6.13
N ASN A 56 19.61 2.38 -6.51
CA ASN A 56 19.90 1.87 -7.85
C ASN A 56 18.74 1.05 -8.47
N GLU A 57 17.50 1.22 -8.00
CA GLU A 57 16.37 0.49 -8.57
C GLU A 57 15.66 1.29 -9.67
N THR A 58 15.30 0.59 -10.76
CA THR A 58 14.43 1.12 -11.80
C THR A 58 13.05 1.42 -11.22
N LEU A 59 12.42 2.50 -11.69
CA LEU A 59 11.06 2.82 -11.30
C LEU A 59 10.12 1.65 -11.68
N PRO A 60 9.17 1.29 -10.79
CA PRO A 60 8.21 0.25 -11.11
C PRO A 60 7.32 0.68 -12.27
N THR A 61 6.88 -0.31 -13.05
CA THR A 61 5.90 -0.15 -14.12
C THR A 61 4.65 -0.98 -13.82
N ARG A 62 3.53 -0.66 -14.47
CA ARG A 62 2.36 -1.55 -14.50
C ARG A 62 2.60 -2.70 -15.48
N PRO A 63 2.08 -3.91 -15.21
CA PRO A 63 2.02 -4.98 -16.20
C PRO A 63 1.33 -4.52 -17.48
N LEU A 64 1.84 -4.93 -18.65
CA LEU A 64 1.25 -4.59 -19.96
C LEU A 64 -0.16 -5.18 -20.15
N LYS A 65 -0.44 -6.30 -19.48
CA LYS A 65 -1.76 -6.94 -19.45
C LYS A 65 -2.30 -6.89 -18.03
N TRP A 66 -3.59 -6.58 -17.90
CA TRP A 66 -4.25 -6.63 -16.60
C TRP A 66 -4.17 -8.06 -16.02
N ARG A 67 -3.80 -8.16 -14.75
CA ARG A 67 -3.72 -9.44 -14.02
C ARG A 67 -4.21 -9.38 -12.58
N ALA A 68 -4.39 -8.19 -12.03
CA ALA A 68 -4.81 -7.98 -10.66
C ALA A 68 -5.38 -6.56 -10.48
N PRO A 69 -6.31 -6.36 -9.53
CA PRO A 69 -6.83 -5.05 -9.15
C PRO A 69 -5.74 -4.19 -8.50
N THR A 70 -5.91 -2.86 -8.48
CA THR A 70 -4.84 -1.94 -8.04
C THR A 70 -4.48 -2.08 -6.57
N TRP A 71 -5.42 -2.56 -5.74
CA TRP A 71 -5.18 -2.85 -4.32
C TRP A 71 -4.31 -4.11 -4.07
N SER A 72 -4.13 -4.97 -5.08
CA SER A 72 -3.22 -6.12 -5.01
C SER A 72 -1.79 -5.71 -5.36
N TRP A 73 -0.80 -6.23 -4.63
CA TRP A 73 0.61 -5.97 -4.95
C TRP A 73 1.02 -6.53 -6.32
N ALA A 74 0.28 -7.51 -6.84
CA ALA A 74 0.51 -8.07 -8.16
C ALA A 74 0.16 -7.09 -9.30
N SER A 75 -0.47 -5.95 -9.01
CA SER A 75 -0.75 -4.90 -9.99
C SER A 75 0.49 -4.11 -10.45
N THR A 76 1.68 -4.38 -9.89
CA THR A 76 2.95 -3.72 -10.25
C THR A 76 4.03 -4.73 -10.66
N ASN A 77 5.07 -4.29 -11.38
CA ASN A 77 6.20 -5.12 -11.82
C ASN A 77 7.46 -5.03 -10.94
N GLY A 78 7.47 -4.21 -9.89
CA GLY A 78 8.66 -4.05 -9.06
C GLY A 78 8.55 -4.74 -7.70
N LYS A 79 9.61 -4.64 -6.89
CA LYS A 79 9.65 -5.19 -5.53
C LYS A 79 8.64 -4.53 -4.60
N VAL A 80 7.99 -5.31 -3.77
CA VAL A 80 7.07 -4.84 -2.73
C VAL A 80 7.52 -5.35 -1.39
N TRP A 81 7.08 -4.67 -0.35
CA TRP A 81 7.38 -5.02 1.03
C TRP A 81 6.08 -5.02 1.84
N VAL A 82 5.99 -5.90 2.83
CA VAL A 82 4.84 -6.01 3.74
C VAL A 82 4.62 -4.74 4.55
N SER A 83 3.41 -4.53 5.08
CA SER A 83 3.07 -3.42 5.98
C SER A 83 4.16 -3.08 7.02
N ASN A 84 4.44 -1.78 7.23
CA ASN A 84 5.35 -1.35 8.30
C ASN A 84 4.75 -1.69 9.66
N THR A 85 3.45 -1.44 9.86
CA THR A 85 2.78 -1.73 11.13
C THR A 85 2.77 -3.23 11.42
N SER A 86 2.51 -4.09 10.45
CA SER A 86 2.62 -5.55 10.62
C SER A 86 4.06 -5.99 10.88
N LYS A 87 5.06 -5.34 10.27
CA LYS A 87 6.48 -5.65 10.47
C LYS A 87 6.95 -5.32 11.88
N PHE A 88 6.63 -4.14 12.38
CA PHE A 88 7.18 -3.60 13.62
C PHE A 88 6.24 -3.78 14.82
N HIS A 89 4.93 -3.80 14.58
CA HIS A 89 3.88 -3.89 15.60
C HIS A 89 2.99 -5.13 15.42
N GLY A 90 3.43 -6.14 14.66
CA GLY A 90 2.65 -7.35 14.37
C GLY A 90 2.13 -8.07 15.61
N CYS A 91 2.94 -8.08 16.68
CA CYS A 91 2.62 -8.70 17.97
C CYS A 91 2.14 -7.69 19.05
N CYS A 92 1.93 -6.42 18.70
CA CYS A 92 1.51 -5.41 19.66
C CYS A 92 0.01 -5.54 19.95
N GLU A 93 -0.34 -5.71 21.23
CA GLU A 93 -1.74 -5.85 21.68
C GLU A 93 -2.58 -4.60 21.39
N HIS A 94 -1.93 -3.43 21.29
CA HIS A 94 -2.57 -2.16 20.99
C HIS A 94 -2.75 -1.90 19.48
N LYS A 95 -2.35 -2.82 18.60
CA LYS A 95 -2.54 -2.67 17.15
C LYS A 95 -4.04 -2.73 16.82
N GLN A 96 -4.50 -1.75 16.04
CA GLN A 96 -5.90 -1.56 15.67
C GLN A 96 -6.06 -1.55 14.16
N ILE A 97 -7.17 -2.11 13.68
CA ILE A 97 -7.63 -2.01 12.29
C ILE A 97 -8.81 -1.03 12.25
N TRP A 98 -8.70 0.02 11.43
CA TRP A 98 -9.65 1.13 11.36
C TRP A 98 -10.57 1.07 10.13
N VAL A 99 -10.57 -0.07 9.45
CA VAL A 99 -11.47 -0.39 8.34
C VAL A 99 -12.15 -1.73 8.58
N GLU A 100 -13.31 -1.92 7.97
CA GLU A 100 -14.06 -3.18 8.05
C GLU A 100 -14.24 -3.73 6.62
N LEU A 101 -13.96 -5.02 6.45
CA LEU A 101 -14.28 -5.73 5.21
C LEU A 101 -15.78 -5.97 5.14
N VAL A 102 -16.45 -5.40 4.13
CA VAL A 102 -17.88 -5.58 3.90
C VAL A 102 -18.13 -6.75 2.96
N ASP A 103 -17.35 -6.85 1.88
CA ASP A 103 -17.52 -7.87 0.84
C ASP A 103 -16.25 -8.02 0.00
N LEU A 104 -16.05 -9.21 -0.57
CA LEU A 104 -14.92 -9.54 -1.42
C LEU A 104 -15.38 -10.38 -2.62
N ASP A 105 -15.56 -9.74 -3.78
CA ASP A 105 -15.89 -10.41 -5.04
C ASP A 105 -14.62 -10.75 -5.80
N ILE A 106 -14.22 -12.02 -5.73
CA ILE A 106 -13.03 -12.54 -6.41
C ILE A 106 -13.44 -13.77 -7.20
N LYS A 107 -13.21 -13.71 -8.51
CA LYS A 107 -13.34 -14.87 -9.39
C LYS A 107 -12.01 -15.19 -10.04
N THR A 108 -11.68 -16.48 -10.02
CA THR A 108 -10.49 -17.03 -10.67
C THR A 108 -10.89 -17.98 -11.79
N LYS A 109 -10.09 -17.98 -12.87
CA LYS A 109 -10.12 -19.04 -13.88
C LYS A 109 -9.54 -20.33 -13.29
N PRO A 110 -9.76 -21.50 -13.92
CA PRO A 110 -9.08 -22.74 -13.53
C PRO A 110 -7.53 -22.63 -13.51
N SER A 111 -6.97 -21.73 -14.32
CA SER A 111 -5.53 -21.41 -14.32
C SER A 111 -5.06 -20.66 -13.07
N GLY A 112 -5.96 -20.23 -12.18
CA GLY A 112 -5.66 -19.38 -11.02
C GLY A 112 -5.58 -17.88 -11.36
N GLU A 113 -5.69 -17.51 -12.63
CA GLU A 113 -5.75 -16.10 -13.03
C GLU A 113 -7.04 -15.44 -12.55
N LEU A 114 -6.95 -14.20 -12.08
CA LEU A 114 -8.13 -13.39 -11.77
C LEU A 114 -8.94 -13.09 -13.03
N VAL A 115 -10.27 -13.09 -12.90
CA VAL A 115 -11.18 -12.67 -13.97
C VAL A 115 -11.31 -11.15 -13.92
N HIS A 116 -11.03 -10.49 -15.05
CA HIS A 116 -11.14 -9.03 -15.17
C HIS A 116 -12.57 -8.57 -14.86
N GLY A 117 -12.69 -7.53 -14.04
CA GLY A 117 -13.98 -7.00 -13.58
C GLY A 117 -14.63 -7.79 -12.43
N HIS A 118 -14.02 -8.90 -11.97
CA HIS A 118 -14.47 -9.72 -10.85
C HIS A 118 -13.34 -9.87 -9.81
N ALA A 119 -12.75 -8.73 -9.45
CA ALA A 119 -11.75 -8.63 -8.40
C ALA A 119 -11.93 -7.30 -7.68
N SER A 120 -12.93 -7.24 -6.81
CA SER A 120 -13.29 -6.03 -6.08
C SER A 120 -13.45 -6.29 -4.59
N MET A 121 -13.10 -5.30 -3.79
CA MET A 121 -13.20 -5.36 -2.34
C MET A 121 -14.04 -4.20 -1.85
N ARG A 122 -15.10 -4.46 -1.10
CA ARG A 122 -15.89 -3.43 -0.44
C ARG A 122 -15.44 -3.30 0.99
N ILE A 123 -15.08 -2.08 1.38
CA ILE A 123 -14.67 -1.76 2.74
C ILE A 123 -15.49 -0.61 3.28
N ARG A 124 -15.76 -0.64 4.58
CA ARG A 124 -16.23 0.51 5.33
C ARG A 124 -15.02 1.23 5.89
N CYS A 125 -14.93 2.52 5.60
CA CYS A 125 -13.80 3.37 5.99
C CYS A 125 -14.25 4.84 6.11
N LYS A 126 -13.32 5.70 6.52
CA LYS A 126 -13.49 7.15 6.47
C LYS A 126 -12.54 7.73 5.42
N LEU A 127 -13.09 8.41 4.42
CA LEU A 127 -12.33 9.04 3.35
C LEU A 127 -11.88 10.43 3.79
N ILE A 128 -10.58 10.69 3.71
CA ILE A 128 -9.99 12.00 4.02
C ILE A 128 -9.56 12.65 2.70
N PRO A 129 -10.28 13.68 2.21
CA PRO A 129 -9.91 14.34 0.97
C PRO A 129 -8.59 15.12 1.12
N ALA A 130 -7.68 14.93 0.17
CA ALA A 130 -6.39 15.62 0.15
C ALA A 130 -5.90 15.84 -1.28
N SER A 131 -4.81 16.58 -1.42
CA SER A 131 -4.02 16.65 -2.65
C SER A 131 -2.58 16.28 -2.37
N ILE A 132 -1.96 15.55 -3.30
CA ILE A 132 -0.55 15.20 -3.27
C ILE A 132 0.19 15.96 -4.37
N LYS A 133 1.35 16.52 -4.04
CA LYS A 133 2.23 17.16 -5.01
C LYS A 133 3.65 16.62 -4.87
N GLN A 134 4.30 16.36 -6.00
CA GLN A 134 5.75 16.21 -6.03
C GLN A 134 6.42 17.57 -5.83
N SER A 135 7.24 17.68 -4.80
CA SER A 135 8.14 18.81 -4.62
C SER A 135 9.51 18.49 -5.22
N ASP A 136 10.24 19.52 -5.66
CA ASP A 136 11.51 19.41 -6.35
C ASP A 136 12.50 18.43 -5.68
N MET A 137 13.19 17.65 -6.51
CA MET A 137 14.30 16.81 -6.07
C MET A 137 15.48 17.69 -5.63
N LYS A 138 15.71 17.83 -4.32
CA LYS A 138 17.00 18.30 -3.80
C LYS A 138 17.94 17.11 -3.62
N GLY A 139 18.78 16.85 -4.62
CA GLY A 139 19.69 15.70 -4.61
C GLY A 139 18.96 14.37 -4.81
N ASN A 140 19.30 13.36 -3.99
CA ASN A 140 18.74 11.99 -4.08
C ASN A 140 17.41 11.79 -3.32
N ILE A 141 16.80 12.86 -2.80
CA ILE A 141 15.61 12.80 -1.94
C ILE A 141 14.38 13.19 -2.76
N LEU A 142 13.37 12.31 -2.79
CA LEU A 142 12.08 12.61 -3.41
C LEU A 142 11.15 13.17 -2.33
N ARG A 143 10.73 14.42 -2.45
CA ARG A 143 9.76 15.01 -1.53
C ARG A 143 8.35 14.90 -2.10
N ARG A 144 7.40 14.56 -1.23
CA ARG A 144 5.97 14.57 -1.51
C ARG A 144 5.29 15.41 -0.45
N ASP A 145 4.53 16.40 -0.88
CA ASP A 145 3.69 17.21 -0.01
C ASP A 145 2.26 16.72 -0.10
N LEU A 146 1.64 16.50 1.06
CA LEU A 146 0.24 16.18 1.20
C LEU A 146 -0.48 17.37 1.83
N THR A 147 -1.54 17.83 1.19
CA THR A 147 -2.38 18.93 1.70
C THR A 147 -3.80 18.43 1.88
N PHE A 148 -4.31 18.47 3.10
CA PHE A 148 -5.69 18.09 3.39
C PHE A 148 -6.66 19.18 2.92
N ALA A 149 -7.80 18.79 2.35
CA ALA A 149 -8.72 19.76 1.74
C ALA A 149 -9.42 20.65 2.78
N ASN A 150 -9.68 20.10 3.97
CA ASN A 150 -10.54 20.72 5.00
C ASN A 150 -9.77 21.24 6.21
N THR A 151 -8.48 20.96 6.31
CA THR A 151 -7.61 21.51 7.34
C THR A 151 -6.55 22.32 6.61
N LYS A 152 -6.16 23.51 7.10
CA LYS A 152 -5.01 24.27 6.54
C LYS A 152 -3.67 23.57 6.82
N GLN A 153 -3.70 22.25 7.00
CA GLN A 153 -2.60 21.41 7.39
C GLN A 153 -1.93 20.86 6.14
N ASN A 154 -0.61 20.94 6.12
CA ASN A 154 0.23 20.34 5.11
C ASN A 154 1.18 19.39 5.82
N LEU A 155 1.27 18.17 5.31
CA LEU A 155 2.24 17.18 5.73
C LEU A 155 3.25 17.02 4.59
N SER A 156 4.43 17.58 4.78
CA SER A 156 5.56 17.38 3.87
C SER A 156 6.38 16.17 4.30
N ILE A 157 6.60 15.24 3.38
CA ILE A 157 7.39 14.05 3.64
C ILE A 157 8.56 13.97 2.67
N ALA A 158 9.76 13.89 3.22
CA ALA A 158 10.97 13.63 2.46
C ALA A 158 11.24 12.12 2.47
N LEU A 159 11.20 11.48 1.30
CA LEU A 159 11.71 10.12 1.14
C LEU A 159 13.21 10.19 0.89
N GLU A 160 14.00 9.98 1.94
CA GLU A 160 15.40 9.65 1.75
C GLU A 160 15.51 8.26 1.10
N ARG A 161 16.40 8.12 0.11
CA ARG A 161 16.82 6.80 -0.39
C ARG A 161 17.64 6.10 0.72
N GLY A 162 16.94 5.60 1.74
CA GLY A 162 17.50 5.15 3.01
C GLY A 162 16.51 4.86 4.15
N GLY A 163 15.20 5.03 3.94
CA GLY A 163 14.18 4.70 4.96
C GLY A 163 13.85 5.92 5.83
N ALA A 164 12.79 6.63 5.47
CA ALA A 164 12.26 7.71 6.31
C ALA A 164 11.24 7.13 7.31
N TYR A 165 11.23 7.64 8.54
CA TYR A 165 10.30 7.26 9.61
C TYR A 165 8.83 7.59 9.28
N THR A 166 8.62 8.49 8.32
CA THR A 166 7.32 8.84 7.75
C THR A 166 7.46 8.78 6.23
N THR A 167 6.50 8.16 5.53
CA THR A 167 6.59 7.89 4.08
C THR A 167 5.26 8.11 3.37
N ILE A 168 5.29 8.71 2.19
CA ILE A 168 4.22 8.68 1.20
C ILE A 168 4.80 8.13 -0.10
N THR A 169 4.28 7.01 -0.59
CA THR A 169 4.77 6.35 -1.81
C THR A 169 3.64 6.17 -2.80
N VAL A 170 3.91 6.47 -4.07
CA VAL A 170 3.05 6.13 -5.21
C VAL A 170 3.55 4.81 -5.81
N ASP A 171 2.63 3.89 -6.11
CA ASP A 171 2.99 2.52 -6.50
C ASP A 171 3.70 2.45 -7.86
N VAL A 172 3.28 3.32 -8.78
CA VAL A 172 3.87 3.53 -10.11
C VAL A 172 3.93 5.04 -10.33
N PRO A 173 5.13 5.66 -10.28
CA PRO A 173 5.28 7.09 -10.54
C PRO A 173 4.87 7.43 -11.99
N ASP A 174 4.10 8.50 -12.16
CA ASP A 174 3.84 9.11 -13.47
C ASP A 174 4.88 10.23 -13.70
N ASP A 175 5.49 10.29 -14.90
CA ASP A 175 6.57 11.24 -15.24
C ASP A 175 6.09 12.71 -15.38
N THR A 176 4.83 13.03 -15.09
CA THR A 176 4.18 14.31 -15.47
C THR A 176 3.63 15.14 -14.30
N ASP A 177 4.06 14.89 -13.07
CA ASP A 177 3.41 15.40 -11.85
C ASP A 177 3.79 16.87 -11.47
N GLU A 178 3.64 17.82 -12.40
CA GLU A 178 3.82 19.25 -12.09
C GLU A 178 2.62 19.84 -11.30
N GLN A 179 1.42 19.26 -11.46
CA GLN A 179 0.19 19.73 -10.82
C GLN A 179 -0.17 18.88 -9.59
N PRO A 180 -0.74 19.48 -8.52
CA PRO A 180 -1.30 18.71 -7.41
C PRO A 180 -2.38 17.74 -7.89
N ARG A 181 -2.28 16.48 -7.47
CA ARG A 181 -3.25 15.44 -7.75
C ARG A 181 -4.21 15.28 -6.57
N ASN A 182 -5.51 15.35 -6.83
CA ASN A 182 -6.52 15.08 -5.80
C ASN A 182 -6.57 13.58 -5.47
N VAL A 183 -6.56 13.28 -4.18
CA VAL A 183 -6.52 11.92 -3.62
C VAL A 183 -7.43 11.84 -2.40
N HIS A 184 -7.71 10.62 -1.95
CA HIS A 184 -8.33 10.36 -0.66
C HIS A 184 -7.41 9.46 0.16
N LEU A 185 -7.20 9.81 1.43
CA LEU A 185 -6.54 8.92 2.37
C LEU A 185 -7.59 8.08 3.10
N ILE A 186 -7.24 6.84 3.37
CA ILE A 186 -7.90 6.01 4.37
C ILE A 186 -6.84 5.46 5.31
N ILE A 187 -7.08 5.52 6.62
CA ILE A 187 -6.24 4.83 7.62
C ILE A 187 -6.74 3.38 7.68
N ILE A 188 -5.84 2.43 7.49
CA ILE A 188 -6.12 1.00 7.61
C ILE A 188 -5.71 0.51 8.99
N GLN A 189 -4.51 0.88 9.44
CA GLN A 189 -3.95 0.40 10.71
C GLN A 189 -3.40 1.56 11.55
N ARG A 190 -3.51 1.39 12.87
CA ARG A 190 -3.01 2.32 13.88
C ARG A 190 -2.40 1.52 15.03
N CYS A 191 -1.25 1.92 15.53
CA CYS A 191 -0.71 1.39 16.79
C CYS A 191 -0.22 2.56 17.65
N PRO A 192 -0.94 2.96 18.71
CA PRO A 192 -0.52 4.06 19.59
C PRO A 192 0.73 3.70 20.40
N HIS A 193 1.06 2.42 20.45
CA HIS A 193 2.19 1.85 21.18
C HIS A 193 2.30 2.38 22.62
N GLU A 194 1.45 1.86 23.50
CA GLU A 194 1.55 2.09 24.95
C GLU A 194 2.35 0.94 25.59
N GLY A 195 3.55 1.19 26.13
CA GLY A 195 4.41 0.16 26.75
C GLY A 195 5.77 0.69 27.23
N PRO A 196 6.49 -0.04 28.10
CA PRO A 196 7.79 0.41 28.61
C PRO A 196 8.82 0.48 27.48
N TYR A 197 9.39 1.67 27.29
CA TYR A 197 10.58 1.88 26.46
C TYR A 197 11.74 1.14 27.12
N ASN A 198 12.13 -0.01 26.56
CA ASN A 198 13.45 -0.56 26.82
C ASN A 198 14.38 -0.01 25.74
N ASP A 199 15.56 0.44 26.15
CA ASP A 199 16.48 1.35 25.43
C ASP A 199 17.04 0.86 24.06
N ASP A 200 16.51 -0.21 23.45
CA ASP A 200 17.11 -0.90 22.30
C ASP A 200 16.29 -0.97 20.99
N GLU A 201 15.12 -0.33 20.82
CA GLU A 201 14.28 -0.57 19.61
C GLU A 201 13.67 0.67 18.93
N ASP A 202 14.21 1.05 17.76
CA ASP A 202 13.66 1.98 16.72
C ASP A 202 12.25 1.57 16.17
N ASP A 203 11.65 0.53 16.74
CA ASP A 203 10.44 -0.15 16.26
C ASP A 203 9.23 0.05 17.18
N LYS A 204 9.39 0.78 18.30
CA LYS A 204 8.37 1.01 19.33
C LYS A 204 7.83 2.44 19.32
N HIS A 205 7.07 2.76 18.26
CA HIS A 205 6.55 4.10 18.02
C HIS A 205 5.03 4.12 17.87
N ASP A 206 4.46 5.25 18.24
CA ASP A 206 3.13 5.59 17.77
C ASP A 206 3.15 5.60 16.22
N CYS A 207 2.27 4.85 15.55
CA CYS A 207 2.18 4.90 14.10
C CYS A 207 0.76 4.75 13.53
N ALA A 208 0.59 5.22 12.30
CA ALA A 208 -0.59 4.99 11.46
C ALA A 208 -0.17 4.77 10.00
N GLU A 209 -0.88 3.89 9.29
CA GLU A 209 -0.73 3.69 7.84
C GLU A 209 -2.05 3.45 7.15
N GLY A 210 -2.02 3.66 5.84
CA GLY A 210 -3.10 3.25 4.98
C GLY A 210 -2.85 3.60 3.53
N LEU A 211 -3.94 3.81 2.79
CA LEU A 211 -3.90 3.93 1.33
C LEU A 211 -4.10 5.36 0.87
N LEU A 212 -3.44 5.67 -0.24
CA LEU A 212 -3.76 6.80 -1.10
C LEU A 212 -4.64 6.28 -2.23
N LEU A 213 -5.84 6.85 -2.36
CA LEU A 213 -6.85 6.42 -3.31
C LEU A 213 -7.18 7.52 -4.33
N VAL A 214 -7.47 7.12 -5.55
CA VAL A 214 -8.02 8.00 -6.60
C VAL A 214 -9.39 7.49 -7.03
N PRO A 215 -10.36 8.38 -7.31
CA PRO A 215 -11.66 7.97 -7.82
C PRO A 215 -11.52 7.26 -9.17
N HIS A 216 -12.21 6.15 -9.34
CA HIS A 216 -12.29 5.45 -10.61
C HIS A 216 -13.31 6.16 -11.53
N HIS A 217 -12.96 6.32 -12.80
CA HIS A 217 -13.72 7.10 -13.79
C HIS A 217 -15.20 6.69 -13.97
N LYS A 218 -15.59 5.47 -13.59
CA LYS A 218 -16.96 4.95 -13.81
C LYS A 218 -17.95 5.25 -12.68
N ASN A 219 -17.50 5.44 -11.43
CA ASN A 219 -18.41 5.56 -10.28
C ASN A 219 -17.73 6.29 -9.11
N ARG A 220 -18.48 7.18 -8.46
CA ARG A 220 -18.02 8.03 -7.34
C ARG A 220 -17.61 7.26 -6.08
N ASN A 221 -18.13 6.04 -5.87
CA ASN A 221 -17.78 5.20 -4.70
C ASN A 221 -16.78 4.09 -5.03
N VAL A 222 -16.21 4.11 -6.24
CA VAL A 222 -15.21 3.12 -6.69
C VAL A 222 -13.86 3.82 -6.75
N PHE A 223 -12.83 3.19 -6.18
CA PHE A 223 -11.51 3.77 -6.03
C PHE A 223 -10.43 2.80 -6.48
N GLU A 224 -9.37 3.37 -7.03
CA GLU A 224 -8.12 2.66 -7.30
C GLU A 224 -7.08 3.09 -6.26
N ARG A 225 -6.26 2.14 -5.84
CA ARG A 225 -5.06 2.43 -5.06
C ARG A 225 -4.05 3.14 -5.94
N LEU A 226 -3.68 4.35 -5.51
CA LEU A 226 -2.56 5.11 -6.04
C LEU A 226 -1.25 4.75 -5.30
N GLY A 227 -1.36 4.50 -4.00
CA GLY A 227 -0.19 4.29 -3.17
C GLY A 227 -0.50 4.08 -1.71
N TYR A 228 0.49 4.38 -0.89
CA TYR A 228 0.56 4.06 0.52
C TYR A 228 1.16 5.23 1.31
N PHE A 229 0.70 5.40 2.55
CA PHE A 229 1.35 6.29 3.51
C PHE A 229 1.59 5.59 4.85
N TYR A 230 2.60 6.09 5.55
CA TYR A 230 2.95 5.72 6.91
C TYR A 230 3.42 6.97 7.64
N VAL A 231 2.93 7.18 8.85
CA VAL A 231 3.33 8.26 9.74
C VAL A 231 3.66 7.68 11.11
N ARG A 232 4.59 8.33 11.81
CA ARG A 232 5.00 7.98 13.17
C ARG A 232 4.93 9.20 14.09
N ASP A 233 4.86 8.93 15.39
CA ASP A 233 5.04 9.88 16.48
C ASP A 233 4.23 11.18 16.28
N ASP A 234 4.90 12.33 16.23
CA ASP A 234 4.29 13.67 16.13
C ASP A 234 3.48 13.89 14.84
N HIS A 235 3.69 13.07 13.80
CA HIS A 235 2.94 13.14 12.56
C HIS A 235 1.63 12.35 12.57
N VAL A 236 1.39 11.48 13.56
CA VAL A 236 0.20 10.62 13.58
C VAL A 236 -1.08 11.43 13.74
N GLU A 237 -1.07 12.43 14.60
CA GLU A 237 -2.21 13.34 14.78
C GLU A 237 -2.59 14.08 13.49
N SER A 238 -1.63 14.28 12.57
CA SER A 238 -1.90 14.94 11.29
C SER A 238 -2.82 14.15 10.35
N VAL A 239 -2.93 12.82 10.54
CA VAL A 239 -3.86 11.97 9.79
C VAL A 239 -5.04 11.53 10.65
N VAL A 240 -4.86 11.39 11.96
CA VAL A 240 -5.91 10.94 12.89
C VAL A 240 -6.99 12.01 13.08
N GLN A 241 -6.62 13.28 13.30
CA GLN A 241 -7.61 14.35 13.45
C GLN A 241 -8.58 14.48 12.26
N PRO A 242 -8.10 14.54 10.99
CA PRO A 242 -9.01 14.57 9.86
C PRO A 242 -9.75 13.24 9.66
N HIS A 243 -9.19 12.10 10.09
CA HIS A 243 -9.92 10.83 10.10
C HIS A 243 -11.11 10.88 11.07
N GLU A 244 -10.91 11.35 12.30
CA GLU A 244 -11.98 11.40 13.29
C GLU A 244 -13.12 12.32 12.86
N ALA A 245 -12.78 13.46 12.23
CA ALA A 245 -13.74 14.41 11.67
C ALA A 245 -14.47 13.92 10.41
N ALA A 246 -13.97 12.87 9.74
CA ALA A 246 -14.58 12.34 8.52
C ALA A 246 -15.76 11.41 8.82
N GLU A 247 -16.70 11.35 7.87
CA GLU A 247 -17.85 10.45 7.92
C GLU A 247 -17.48 9.03 7.45
N SER A 248 -18.12 8.04 8.06
CA SER A 248 -17.99 6.64 7.63
C SER A 248 -18.78 6.40 6.35
N SER A 249 -18.16 5.72 5.39
CA SER A 249 -18.76 5.36 4.11
C SER A 249 -18.32 3.96 3.69
N ILE A 250 -19.05 3.36 2.75
CA ILE A 250 -18.64 2.11 2.11
C ILE A 250 -18.15 2.45 0.72
N ILE A 251 -16.92 2.02 0.41
CA ILE A 251 -16.31 2.18 -0.90
C ILE A 251 -15.99 0.82 -1.51
N THR A 252 -15.77 0.80 -2.83
CA THR A 252 -15.28 -0.38 -3.55
C THR A 252 -13.88 -0.10 -4.08
N LEU A 253 -12.91 -0.93 -3.71
CA LEU A 253 -11.57 -0.95 -4.28
C LEU A 253 -11.53 -1.88 -5.51
N VAL A 254 -10.92 -1.41 -6.60
CA VAL A 254 -10.73 -2.15 -7.87
C VAL A 254 -9.30 -2.10 -8.40
#